data_AF-R7SGR7-F1
#
_entry.id   AF-R7SGR7-F1
#
_cell.length_a   1.000
_cell.length_b   1.000
_cell.length_c   1.000
_cell.angle_alpha   90.00
_cell.angle_beta   90.00
_cell.angle_gamma   90.00
#
_symmetry.space_group_name_H-M   'P 1'
#
loop_
_entity.id
_entity.type
_entity.pdbx_description
1 polymer ?
#
loop_
_entity_poly.entity_id
_entity_poly.type
_entity_poly.pdbx_seq_one_letter_code
_entity_poly.pdbx_strand_id
1 'polypeptide(L)'
;FLFATNDISSSTRGLVHEVIPYIDVLTAHLDDFQDNLSLTSAILAAAKRGRLMLSKYYSLTDETPIFRIAMIMHPAYKLSYFRKADWPEASIQEACRLITHEWTTRYKPAPAANLTGPAVGPSTGEGTTRSWSCTVQITRSVLADRDALEAYLEAPPLATVKDPLAYQNTAIKSGSEDPALAHMALNFLSIPATSVDAERAFSRGRLMVNRLRTSLSDKSVRAGTVLASWARVDGLVNKSKAVAFLGDKRGA
;
A
#
# COMPACT_ATOMS: atom_id res chain seq x y z
N PHE A 1 -2.02 -5.99 22.21
CA PHE A 1 -3.22 -6.33 21.42
C PHE A 1 -4.12 -5.14 21.15
N LEU A 2 -4.77 -4.53 22.16
CA LEU A 2 -5.72 -3.43 21.93
C LEU A 2 -5.15 -2.28 21.07
N PHE A 3 -3.92 -1.85 21.35
CA PHE A 3 -3.22 -0.84 20.55
C PHE A 3 -3.13 -1.23 19.07
N ALA A 4 -2.52 -2.38 18.76
CA ALA A 4 -2.38 -2.88 17.39
C ALA A 4 -3.74 -3.06 16.68
N THR A 5 -4.75 -3.57 17.38
CA THR A 5 -6.10 -3.72 16.83
C THR A 5 -6.70 -2.36 16.47
N ASN A 6 -6.61 -1.37 17.36
CA ASN A 6 -7.15 -0.04 17.09
C ASN A 6 -6.44 0.63 15.91
N ASP A 7 -5.12 0.48 15.83
CA ASP A 7 -4.33 1.13 14.79
C ASP A 7 -4.55 0.50 13.40
N ILE A 8 -4.48 -0.82 13.30
CA ILE A 8 -4.76 -1.58 12.06
C ILE A 8 -6.23 -1.45 11.62
N SER A 9 -7.14 -1.13 12.54
CA SER A 9 -8.55 -0.84 12.26
C SER A 9 -8.81 0.58 11.76
N SER A 10 -7.77 1.41 11.61
CA SER A 10 -7.91 2.73 11.00
C SER A 10 -8.21 2.62 9.51
N SER A 11 -8.91 3.59 8.95
CA SER A 11 -9.32 3.61 7.54
C SER A 11 -8.70 4.76 6.75
N THR A 12 -7.76 5.50 7.34
CA THR A 12 -7.27 6.77 6.80
C THR A 12 -5.90 6.68 6.13
N ARG A 13 -5.21 5.55 6.23
CA ARG A 13 -3.86 5.33 5.66
C ARG A 13 -3.70 3.90 5.15
N GLY A 14 -2.71 3.66 4.30
CA GLY A 14 -2.33 2.30 3.91
C GLY A 14 -1.74 1.57 5.11
N LEU A 15 -2.25 0.38 5.44
CA LEU A 15 -1.89 -0.34 6.67
C LEU A 15 -1.34 -1.75 6.41
N VAL A 16 -1.43 -2.25 5.17
CA VAL A 16 -1.03 -3.63 4.85
C VAL A 16 0.46 -3.90 5.13
N HIS A 17 1.31 -2.89 4.95
CA HIS A 17 2.73 -2.95 5.27
C HIS A 17 3.01 -2.85 6.79
N GLU A 18 2.03 -2.56 7.64
CA GLU A 18 2.22 -2.54 9.09
C GLU A 18 1.82 -3.88 9.73
N VAL A 19 1.12 -4.77 9.00
CA VAL A 19 0.61 -6.05 9.55
C VAL A 19 1.73 -6.94 10.07
N ILE A 20 2.76 -7.20 9.27
CA ILE A 20 3.92 -8.02 9.68
C ILE A 20 4.64 -7.38 10.87
N PRO A 21 5.04 -6.09 10.83
CA PRO A 21 5.61 -5.39 11.99
C PRO A 21 4.78 -5.49 13.26
N TYR A 22 3.45 -5.36 13.18
CA TYR A 22 2.60 -5.52 14.36
C TYR A 22 2.61 -6.94 14.90
N ILE A 23 2.60 -7.97 14.04
CA ILE A 23 2.69 -9.35 14.50
C ILE A 23 4.06 -9.61 15.15
N ASP A 24 5.15 -9.06 14.60
CA ASP A 24 6.50 -9.21 15.15
C ASP A 24 6.62 -8.56 16.53
N VAL A 25 6.13 -7.32 16.70
CA VAL A 25 6.13 -6.63 18.00
C VAL A 25 5.26 -7.34 19.03
N LEU A 26 4.06 -7.80 18.64
CA LEU A 26 3.18 -8.55 19.54
C LEU A 26 3.80 -9.90 19.93
N THR A 27 4.52 -10.52 19.00
CA THR A 27 5.23 -11.78 19.21
C THR A 27 6.36 -11.61 20.21
N ALA A 28 7.25 -10.63 20.02
CA ALA A 28 8.34 -10.32 20.94
C ALA A 28 7.82 -10.05 22.35
N HIS A 29 6.76 -9.23 22.46
CA HIS A 29 6.13 -8.97 23.75
C HIS A 29 5.60 -10.26 24.39
N LEU A 30 4.96 -11.16 23.64
CA LEU A 30 4.51 -12.43 24.23
C LEU A 30 5.64 -13.37 24.65
N ASP A 31 6.75 -13.38 23.92
CA ASP A 31 7.93 -14.18 24.24
C ASP A 31 8.56 -13.67 25.55
N ASP A 32 8.65 -12.34 25.76
CA ASP A 32 9.09 -11.75 27.04
C ASP A 32 8.23 -12.20 28.24
N PHE A 33 6.90 -12.33 28.06
CA PHE A 33 6.03 -12.84 29.11
C PHE A 33 6.25 -14.33 29.37
N GLN A 34 6.60 -15.13 28.37
CA GLN A 34 6.85 -16.57 28.55
C GLN A 34 8.14 -16.84 29.31
N ASP A 35 9.15 -16.00 29.12
CA ASP A 35 10.45 -16.14 29.76
C ASP A 35 10.47 -15.58 31.19
N ASN A 36 9.45 -14.82 31.57
CA ASN A 36 9.33 -14.27 32.92
C ASN A 36 8.72 -15.27 33.92
N LEU A 37 9.60 -16.02 34.58
CA LEU A 37 9.24 -17.01 35.60
C LEU A 37 8.61 -16.43 36.89
N SER A 38 8.61 -15.11 37.07
CA SER A 38 7.95 -14.48 38.24
C SER A 38 6.45 -14.30 38.05
N LEU A 39 5.91 -14.59 36.85
CA LEU A 39 4.50 -14.45 36.54
C LEU A 39 3.67 -15.66 36.97
N THR A 40 2.40 -15.43 37.26
CA THR A 40 1.44 -16.50 37.58
C THR A 40 1.30 -17.47 36.41
N SER A 41 1.12 -18.76 36.70
CA SER A 41 0.88 -19.82 35.71
C SER A 41 -0.25 -19.49 34.72
N ALA A 42 -1.30 -18.80 35.16
CA ALA A 42 -2.39 -18.33 34.32
C ALA A 42 -1.94 -17.33 33.23
N ILE A 43 -1.04 -16.40 33.58
CA ILE A 43 -0.50 -15.39 32.66
C ILE A 43 0.43 -16.07 31.65
N LEU A 44 1.30 -16.97 32.12
CA LEU A 44 2.18 -17.77 31.25
C LEU A 44 1.37 -18.62 30.25
N ALA A 45 0.30 -19.27 30.72
CA ALA A 45 -0.59 -20.05 29.87
C ALA A 45 -1.32 -19.16 28.83
N ALA A 46 -1.74 -17.97 29.23
CA ALA A 46 -2.34 -17.00 28.32
C ALA A 46 -1.34 -16.50 27.27
N ALA A 47 -0.11 -16.20 27.65
CA ALA A 47 0.96 -15.77 26.74
C ALA A 47 1.30 -16.86 25.71
N LYS A 48 1.42 -18.12 26.16
CA LYS A 48 1.63 -19.29 25.27
C LYS A 48 0.51 -19.44 24.26
N ARG A 49 -0.75 -19.33 24.69
CA ARG A 49 -1.91 -19.39 23.78
C ARG A 49 -1.94 -18.23 22.79
N GLY A 50 -1.65 -17.02 23.26
CA GLY A 50 -1.54 -15.84 22.40
C GLY A 50 -0.47 -16.02 21.32
N ARG A 51 0.67 -16.62 21.68
CA ARG A 51 1.81 -16.84 20.78
C ARG A 51 1.48 -17.86 19.70
N LEU A 52 0.80 -18.95 20.07
CA LEU A 52 0.27 -19.93 19.13
C LEU A 52 -0.70 -19.29 18.13
N MET A 53 -1.60 -18.42 18.62
CA MET A 53 -2.52 -17.70 17.75
C MET A 53 -1.80 -16.75 16.80
N LEU A 54 -0.81 -15.98 17.28
CA LEU A 54 -0.01 -15.10 16.41
C LEU A 54 0.77 -15.89 15.36
N SER A 55 1.38 -17.02 15.73
CA SER A 55 2.07 -17.90 14.77
C SER A 55 1.15 -18.39 13.66
N LYS A 56 -0.08 -18.81 14.02
CA LYS A 56 -1.11 -19.16 13.04
C LYS A 56 -1.45 -18.00 12.10
N TYR A 57 -1.64 -16.79 12.61
CA TYR A 57 -1.97 -15.64 11.75
C TYR A 57 -0.79 -15.20 10.90
N TYR A 58 0.42 -15.30 11.42
CA TYR A 58 1.64 -15.02 10.67
C TYR A 58 1.77 -15.97 9.47
N SER A 59 1.52 -17.27 9.65
CA SER A 59 1.57 -18.22 8.53
C SER A 59 0.53 -17.93 7.44
N LEU A 60 -0.61 -17.30 7.77
CA LEU A 60 -1.58 -16.87 6.76
C LEU A 60 -1.06 -15.71 5.90
N THR A 61 -0.11 -14.91 6.39
CA THR A 61 0.49 -13.84 5.59
C THR A 61 1.34 -14.39 4.44
N ASP A 62 1.79 -15.64 4.54
CA ASP A 62 2.55 -16.33 3.49
C ASP A 62 1.66 -16.92 2.39
N GLU A 63 0.33 -17.04 2.62
CA GLU A 63 -0.62 -17.54 1.62
C GLU A 63 -0.79 -16.57 0.43
N THR A 64 -0.45 -15.30 0.62
CA THR A 64 -0.57 -14.28 -0.43
C THR A 64 0.72 -13.46 -0.53
N PRO A 65 1.15 -13.07 -1.75
CA PRO A 65 2.34 -12.25 -1.91
C PRO A 65 2.17 -10.81 -1.42
N ILE A 66 0.92 -10.41 -1.13
CA ILE A 66 0.52 -9.02 -0.86
C ILE A 66 1.33 -8.41 0.28
N PHE A 67 1.44 -9.09 1.42
CA PHE A 67 2.12 -8.54 2.60
C PHE A 67 3.61 -8.32 2.35
N ARG A 68 4.28 -9.32 1.75
CA ARG A 68 5.71 -9.24 1.41
C ARG A 68 5.99 -8.17 0.36
N ILE A 69 5.18 -8.08 -0.69
CA ILE A 69 5.34 -7.06 -1.74
C ILE A 69 5.08 -5.66 -1.17
N ALA A 70 4.02 -5.47 -0.37
CA ALA A 70 3.73 -4.18 0.24
C ALA A 70 4.86 -3.70 1.16
N MET A 71 5.45 -4.61 1.94
CA MET A 71 6.63 -4.33 2.76
C MET A 71 7.83 -3.90 1.90
N ILE A 72 8.10 -4.60 0.79
CA ILE A 72 9.22 -4.26 -0.10
C ILE A 72 8.98 -2.91 -0.78
N MET A 73 7.75 -2.62 -1.21
CA MET A 73 7.36 -1.37 -1.88
C MET A 73 7.32 -0.17 -0.92
N HIS A 74 7.44 -0.39 0.39
CA HIS A 74 7.56 0.69 1.36
C HIS A 74 8.99 1.28 1.35
N PRO A 75 9.17 2.57 1.03
CA PRO A 75 10.50 3.17 0.85
C PRO A 75 11.42 3.06 2.07
N ALA A 76 10.86 3.08 3.29
CA ALA A 76 11.62 2.94 4.53
C ALA A 76 11.98 1.50 4.91
N TYR A 77 11.27 0.49 4.39
CA TYR A 77 11.47 -0.90 4.77
C TYR A 77 12.33 -1.61 3.73
N LYS A 78 11.84 -1.72 2.49
CA LYS A 78 12.45 -2.50 1.42
C LYS A 78 12.86 -3.90 1.92
N LEU A 79 13.93 -4.46 1.34
CA LEU A 79 14.53 -5.70 1.83
C LEU A 79 15.26 -5.54 3.18
N SER A 80 15.55 -4.30 3.58
CA SER A 80 16.29 -4.04 4.82
C SER A 80 15.51 -4.42 6.07
N TYR A 81 14.17 -4.35 6.02
CA TYR A 81 13.31 -4.78 7.11
C TYR A 81 13.50 -6.26 7.43
N PHE A 82 13.37 -7.14 6.42
CA PHE A 82 13.43 -8.59 6.65
C PHE A 82 14.77 -9.03 7.21
N ARG A 83 15.87 -8.41 6.75
CA ARG A 83 17.20 -8.67 7.30
C ARG A 83 17.33 -8.24 8.76
N LYS A 84 16.76 -7.09 9.13
CA LYS A 84 16.74 -6.61 10.53
C LYS A 84 15.83 -7.45 11.43
N ALA A 85 14.80 -8.05 10.86
CA ALA A 85 13.89 -8.96 11.55
C ALA A 85 14.40 -10.42 11.55
N ASP A 86 15.67 -10.65 11.18
CA ASP A 86 16.33 -11.96 11.14
C ASP A 86 15.55 -13.02 10.34
N TRP A 87 14.91 -12.61 9.24
CA TRP A 87 14.23 -13.56 8.36
C TRP A 87 15.24 -14.52 7.70
N PRO A 88 14.90 -15.81 7.54
CA PRO A 88 15.73 -16.74 6.79
C PRO A 88 15.98 -16.24 5.37
N GLU A 89 17.21 -16.39 4.88
CA GLU A 89 17.59 -15.93 3.54
C GLU A 89 16.69 -16.52 2.44
N ALA A 90 16.27 -17.78 2.60
CA ALA A 90 15.32 -18.42 1.68
C ALA A 90 13.96 -17.69 1.61
N SER A 91 13.46 -17.15 2.73
CA SER A 91 12.23 -16.37 2.78
C SER A 91 12.39 -15.00 2.12
N ILE A 92 13.56 -14.38 2.27
CA ILE A 92 13.91 -13.11 1.60
C ILE A 92 14.00 -13.32 0.08
N GLN A 93 14.66 -14.39 -0.36
CA GLN A 93 14.75 -14.78 -1.77
C GLN A 93 13.37 -15.04 -2.37
N GLU A 94 12.49 -15.72 -1.64
CA GLU A 94 11.11 -15.93 -2.08
C GLU A 94 10.35 -14.61 -2.21
N ALA A 95 10.51 -13.67 -1.27
CA ALA A 95 9.92 -12.34 -1.38
C ALA A 95 10.43 -11.57 -2.63
N CYS A 96 11.74 -11.65 -2.92
CA CYS A 96 12.35 -11.12 -4.15
C CYS A 96 11.78 -11.77 -5.41
N ARG A 97 11.56 -13.09 -5.38
CA ARG A 97 10.97 -13.83 -6.50
C ARG A 97 9.54 -13.38 -6.76
N LEU A 98 8.72 -13.25 -5.71
CA LEU A 98 7.32 -12.85 -5.81
C LEU A 98 7.18 -11.43 -6.39
N ILE A 99 7.98 -10.48 -5.92
CA ILE A 99 7.89 -9.10 -6.42
C ILE A 99 8.38 -8.98 -7.86
N THR A 100 9.48 -9.67 -8.21
CA THR A 100 10.00 -9.68 -9.57
C THR A 100 9.00 -10.32 -10.53
N HIS A 101 8.35 -11.41 -10.10
CA HIS A 101 7.31 -12.06 -10.89
C HIS A 101 6.10 -11.13 -11.13
N GLU A 102 5.59 -10.46 -10.11
CA GLU A 102 4.47 -9.52 -10.27
C GLU A 102 4.86 -8.31 -11.15
N TRP A 103 6.06 -7.75 -10.95
CA TRP A 103 6.58 -6.66 -11.77
C TRP A 103 6.65 -7.05 -13.24
N THR A 104 7.36 -8.13 -13.56
CA THR A 104 7.55 -8.58 -14.95
C THR A 104 6.26 -9.01 -15.64
N THR A 105 5.30 -9.56 -14.88
CA THR A 105 4.06 -10.08 -15.46
C THR A 105 3.02 -8.99 -15.71
N ARG A 106 2.94 -7.96 -14.86
CA ARG A 106 1.80 -7.02 -14.86
C ARG A 106 2.14 -5.55 -15.02
N TYR A 107 3.36 -5.13 -14.67
CA TYR A 107 3.69 -3.71 -14.53
C TYR A 107 4.82 -3.24 -15.43
N LYS A 108 5.81 -4.10 -15.68
CA LYS A 108 6.97 -3.76 -16.50
C LYS A 108 6.49 -3.31 -17.88
N PRO A 109 6.81 -2.06 -18.30
CA PRO A 109 6.45 -1.59 -19.62
C PRO A 109 7.03 -2.51 -20.69
N ALA A 110 6.24 -2.82 -21.73
CA ALA A 110 6.79 -3.50 -22.89
C ALA A 110 7.92 -2.66 -23.48
N PRO A 111 9.06 -3.27 -23.87
CA PRO A 111 10.11 -2.53 -24.54
C PRO A 111 9.49 -1.86 -25.77
N ALA A 112 9.64 -0.53 -25.88
CA ALA A 112 9.08 0.23 -26.96
C ALA A 112 9.54 -0.40 -28.29
N ALA A 113 8.64 -1.07 -29.00
CA ALA A 113 8.91 -1.51 -30.35
C ALA A 113 9.25 -0.25 -31.16
N ASN A 114 10.49 -0.19 -31.64
CA ASN A 114 11.10 0.93 -32.36
C ASN A 114 10.09 1.73 -33.21
N LEU A 115 9.74 2.94 -32.76
CA LEU A 115 9.19 3.95 -33.65
C LEU A 115 10.35 4.51 -34.49
N THR A 116 10.76 3.77 -35.51
CA THR A 116 11.70 4.23 -36.54
C THR A 116 10.98 5.24 -37.43
N GLY A 117 10.91 6.50 -37.00
CA GLY A 117 10.66 7.62 -37.90
C GLY A 117 11.99 8.03 -38.56
N PRO A 118 12.04 8.31 -39.88
CA PRO A 118 13.28 8.67 -40.54
C PRO A 118 13.77 10.05 -40.08
N ALA A 119 14.96 10.07 -39.47
CA ALA A 119 15.68 11.30 -39.16
C ALA A 119 16.26 11.89 -40.46
N VAL A 120 15.82 13.09 -40.82
CA VAL A 120 16.45 13.93 -41.84
C VAL A 120 16.93 15.21 -41.16
N GLY A 121 18.25 15.36 -41.01
CA GLY A 121 18.93 16.66 -40.83
C GLY A 121 19.27 17.29 -42.19
N PRO A 122 20.08 18.37 -42.31
CA PRO A 122 21.01 18.99 -41.33
C PRO A 122 20.89 20.55 -41.25
N SER A 123 21.55 21.31 -40.35
CA SER A 123 22.97 21.70 -40.47
C SER A 123 23.40 22.79 -39.44
N THR A 124 24.68 22.68 -39.02
CA THR A 124 25.72 23.71 -38.77
C THR A 124 25.53 24.86 -37.77
N GLY A 125 26.41 24.89 -36.76
CA GLY A 125 26.76 26.07 -35.95
C GLY A 125 27.73 25.72 -34.81
N GLU A 126 29.00 26.11 -34.93
CA GLU A 126 30.03 26.00 -33.90
C GLU A 126 29.74 26.92 -32.71
N GLY A 127 29.94 26.41 -31.49
CA GLY A 127 29.80 27.19 -30.26
C GLY A 127 30.03 26.35 -29.00
N THR A 128 31.27 26.32 -28.52
CA THR A 128 31.70 25.67 -27.28
C THR A 128 30.99 26.24 -26.06
N THR A 129 29.87 25.65 -25.67
CA THR A 129 29.33 25.70 -24.31
C THR A 129 29.15 24.25 -23.86
N ARG A 130 29.92 23.81 -22.84
CA ARG A 130 29.72 22.49 -22.23
C ARG A 130 28.39 22.49 -21.50
N SER A 131 27.34 22.15 -22.23
CA SER A 131 25.97 22.14 -21.79
C SER A 131 25.77 21.15 -20.64
N TRP A 132 25.33 21.63 -19.49
CA TRP A 132 24.83 20.80 -18.38
C TRP A 132 23.70 19.85 -18.83
N SER A 133 23.06 20.11 -19.97
CA SER A 133 22.08 19.18 -20.56
C SER A 133 22.69 17.84 -20.95
N CYS A 134 23.96 17.79 -21.39
CA CYS A 134 24.60 16.55 -21.81
C CYS A 134 24.84 15.61 -20.62
N THR A 135 25.22 16.13 -19.46
CA THR A 135 25.38 15.30 -18.24
C THR A 135 24.04 14.72 -17.79
N VAL A 136 22.97 15.53 -17.80
CA VAL A 136 21.62 15.08 -17.44
C VAL A 136 21.08 14.07 -18.45
N GLN A 137 21.35 14.25 -19.75
CA GLN A 137 20.95 13.30 -20.79
C GLN A 137 21.73 11.97 -20.71
N ILE A 138 23.03 12.01 -20.39
CA ILE A 138 23.84 10.80 -20.20
C ILE A 138 23.39 10.01 -18.97
N THR A 139 23.13 10.67 -17.83
CA THR A 139 22.60 9.97 -16.64
C THR A 139 21.22 9.39 -16.89
N ARG A 140 20.36 10.09 -17.65
CA ARG A 140 19.01 9.61 -17.98
C ARG A 140 19.04 8.46 -18.99
N SER A 141 20.01 8.45 -19.90
CA SER A 141 20.26 7.39 -20.88
C SER A 141 20.81 6.11 -20.20
N VAL A 142 21.75 6.23 -19.27
CA VAL A 142 22.29 5.08 -18.50
C VAL A 142 21.24 4.52 -17.53
N LEU A 143 20.37 5.37 -16.97
CA LEU A 143 19.23 4.94 -16.16
C LEU A 143 18.09 4.34 -16.99
N ALA A 144 18.01 4.61 -18.29
CA ALA A 144 16.96 4.09 -19.16
C ALA A 144 17.14 2.60 -19.50
N ASP A 145 18.32 2.03 -19.29
CA ASP A 145 18.63 0.62 -19.56
C ASP A 145 18.55 -0.26 -18.29
N ARG A 146 18.54 0.35 -17.10
CA ARG A 146 18.38 -0.39 -15.83
C ARG A 146 16.92 -0.64 -15.53
N ASP A 147 16.60 -1.86 -15.11
CA ASP A 147 15.24 -2.20 -14.68
C ASP A 147 14.85 -1.35 -13.46
N ALA A 148 13.68 -0.72 -13.52
CA ALA A 148 13.22 0.21 -12.48
C ALA A 148 13.08 -0.47 -11.10
N LEU A 149 12.62 -1.72 -11.05
CA LEU A 149 12.50 -2.46 -9.81
C LEU A 149 13.89 -2.74 -9.21
N GLU A 150 14.84 -3.16 -10.04
CA GLU A 150 16.22 -3.41 -9.59
C GLU A 150 16.86 -2.15 -9.02
N ALA A 151 16.77 -1.03 -9.74
CA ALA A 151 17.26 0.27 -9.27
C ALA A 151 16.62 0.70 -7.93
N TYR A 152 15.32 0.43 -7.75
CA TYR A 152 14.62 0.70 -6.50
C TYR A 152 15.11 -0.19 -5.34
N LEU A 153 15.34 -1.47 -5.58
CA LEU A 153 15.80 -2.43 -4.57
C LEU A 153 17.25 -2.17 -4.14
N GLU A 154 18.11 -1.72 -5.07
CA GLU A 154 19.49 -1.31 -4.79
C GLU A 154 19.57 0.01 -4.00
N ALA A 155 18.63 0.94 -4.24
CA ALA A 155 18.63 2.22 -3.57
C ALA A 155 18.43 2.07 -2.04
N PRO A 156 19.12 2.87 -1.21
CA PRO A 156 19.02 2.77 0.24
C PRO A 156 17.57 3.02 0.73
N PRO A 157 17.16 2.42 1.87
CA PRO A 157 15.86 2.69 2.47
C PRO A 157 15.76 4.14 2.96
N LEU A 158 14.62 4.78 2.71
CA LEU A 158 14.32 6.15 3.10
C LEU A 158 13.56 6.17 4.43
N ALA A 159 14.28 6.12 5.54
CA ALA A 159 13.70 6.05 6.90
C ALA A 159 12.81 7.26 7.28
N THR A 160 12.91 8.37 6.55
CA THR A 160 12.10 9.58 6.76
C THR A 160 10.67 9.45 6.25
N VAL A 161 10.39 8.48 5.37
CA VAL A 161 9.06 8.28 4.77
C VAL A 161 8.14 7.56 5.76
N LYS A 162 7.16 8.31 6.29
CA LYS A 162 6.11 7.78 7.18
C LYS A 162 4.84 7.36 6.45
N ASP A 163 4.49 8.09 5.39
CA ASP A 163 3.33 7.78 4.55
C ASP A 163 3.82 7.36 3.16
N PRO A 164 3.82 6.05 2.87
CA PRO A 164 4.31 5.55 1.59
C PRO A 164 3.36 5.88 0.44
N LEU A 165 2.04 6.04 0.69
CA LEU A 165 1.09 6.41 -0.36
C LEU A 165 1.28 7.86 -0.78
N ALA A 166 1.52 8.77 0.18
CA ALA A 166 1.86 10.14 -0.12
C ALA A 166 3.17 10.23 -0.91
N TYR A 167 4.20 9.48 -0.48
CA TYR A 167 5.49 9.41 -1.18
C TYR A 167 5.32 8.99 -2.65
N GLN A 168 4.61 7.87 -2.90
CA GLN A 168 4.41 7.38 -4.27
C GLN A 168 3.63 8.37 -5.14
N ASN A 169 2.60 9.02 -4.58
CA ASN A 169 1.86 10.07 -5.30
C ASN A 169 2.75 11.28 -5.62
N THR A 170 3.66 11.67 -4.74
CA THR A 170 4.61 12.74 -5.02
C THR A 170 5.61 12.34 -6.09
N ALA A 171 6.08 11.09 -6.09
CA ALA A 171 7.02 10.56 -7.08
C ALA A 171 6.43 10.57 -8.50
N ILE A 172 5.15 10.20 -8.65
CA ILE A 172 4.43 10.28 -9.94
C ILE A 172 4.32 11.73 -10.41
N LYS A 173 3.98 12.67 -9.50
CA LYS A 173 3.80 14.09 -9.86
C LYS A 173 5.10 14.79 -10.22
N SER A 174 6.19 14.46 -9.53
CA SER A 174 7.52 15.05 -9.77
C SER A 174 8.26 14.38 -10.94
N GLY A 175 7.87 13.16 -11.32
CA GLY A 175 8.60 12.33 -12.27
C GLY A 175 9.96 11.86 -11.73
N SER A 176 10.10 11.74 -10.41
CA SER A 176 11.36 11.33 -9.77
C SER A 176 11.61 9.84 -9.80
N GLU A 177 10.56 9.03 -9.94
CA GLU A 177 10.63 7.57 -10.06
C GLU A 177 9.94 7.09 -11.34
N ASP A 178 10.19 5.84 -11.71
CA ASP A 178 9.48 5.20 -12.82
C ASP A 178 7.97 5.15 -12.53
N PRO A 179 7.11 5.69 -13.42
CA PRO A 179 5.67 5.74 -13.19
C PRO A 179 5.04 4.35 -13.01
N ALA A 180 5.49 3.34 -13.75
CA ALA A 180 4.92 2.00 -13.67
C ALA A 180 5.22 1.35 -12.32
N LEU A 181 6.45 1.53 -11.81
CA LEU A 181 6.83 1.07 -10.47
C LEU A 181 6.03 1.80 -9.37
N ALA A 182 5.87 3.12 -9.48
CA ALA A 182 5.10 3.89 -8.51
C ALA A 182 3.61 3.46 -8.51
N HIS A 183 3.05 3.14 -9.67
CA HIS A 183 1.70 2.55 -9.78
C HIS A 183 1.60 1.17 -9.14
N MET A 184 2.60 0.30 -9.32
CA MET A 184 2.66 -1.00 -8.63
C MET A 184 2.66 -0.80 -7.12
N ALA A 185 3.52 0.08 -6.61
CA ALA A 185 3.59 0.40 -5.19
C ALA A 185 2.25 0.88 -4.65
N LEU A 186 1.57 1.81 -5.34
CA LEU A 186 0.24 2.28 -4.95
C LEU A 186 -0.80 1.17 -4.91
N ASN A 187 -0.82 0.28 -5.90
CA ASN A 187 -1.77 -0.83 -5.96
C ASN A 187 -1.62 -1.77 -4.76
N PHE A 188 -0.39 -2.09 -4.35
CA PHE A 188 -0.17 -2.95 -3.19
C PHE A 188 -0.36 -2.22 -1.85
N LEU A 189 0.19 -1.01 -1.71
CA LEU A 189 0.15 -0.26 -0.44
C LEU A 189 -1.25 0.23 -0.07
N SER A 190 -2.14 0.38 -1.04
CA SER A 190 -3.53 0.80 -0.83
C SER A 190 -4.48 -0.34 -0.46
N ILE A 191 -4.02 -1.60 -0.51
CA ILE A 191 -4.81 -2.75 -0.08
C ILE A 191 -5.14 -2.58 1.41
N PRO A 192 -6.44 -2.66 1.80
CA PRO A 192 -6.81 -2.56 3.20
C PRO A 192 -6.26 -3.75 3.98
N ALA A 193 -5.64 -3.48 5.14
CA ALA A 193 -5.14 -4.54 6.02
C ALA A 193 -6.25 -5.39 6.65
N THR A 194 -7.45 -4.80 6.83
CA THR A 194 -8.59 -5.46 7.48
C THR A 194 -9.90 -5.12 6.79
N SER A 195 -10.91 -5.98 6.99
CA SER A 195 -12.30 -5.74 6.59
C SER A 195 -13.02 -4.71 7.47
N VAL A 196 -12.38 -4.17 8.51
CA VAL A 196 -13.04 -3.34 9.53
C VAL A 196 -13.69 -2.09 8.92
N ASP A 197 -13.07 -1.47 7.92
CA ASP A 197 -13.69 -0.31 7.25
C ASP A 197 -14.97 -0.69 6.49
N ALA A 198 -14.94 -1.82 5.77
CA ALA A 198 -16.12 -2.36 5.11
C ALA A 198 -17.22 -2.74 6.13
N GLU A 199 -16.85 -3.39 7.24
CA GLU A 199 -17.77 -3.74 8.32
C GLU A 199 -18.39 -2.51 8.99
N ARG A 200 -17.63 -1.43 9.17
CA ARG A 200 -18.15 -0.14 9.65
C ARG A 200 -19.14 0.45 8.66
N ALA A 201 -18.86 0.38 7.36
CA ALA A 201 -19.79 0.82 6.33
C ALA A 201 -21.10 0.01 6.36
N PHE A 202 -21.02 -1.33 6.46
CA PHE A 202 -22.21 -2.20 6.55
C PHE A 202 -23.00 -2.00 7.85
N SER A 203 -22.31 -1.86 8.99
CA SER A 203 -22.94 -1.60 10.29
C SER A 203 -23.75 -0.31 10.27
N ARG A 204 -23.26 0.72 9.56
CA ARG A 204 -23.99 1.96 9.32
C ARG A 204 -25.13 1.78 8.31
N GLY A 205 -24.89 1.05 7.23
CA GLY A 205 -25.92 0.71 6.24
C GLY A 205 -27.13 0.04 6.88
N ARG A 206 -26.92 -0.78 7.91
CA ARG A 206 -28.01 -1.38 8.71
C ARG A 206 -28.97 -0.36 9.32
N LEU A 207 -28.53 0.86 9.65
CA LEU A 207 -29.42 1.92 10.16
C LEU A 207 -30.47 2.36 9.12
N MET A 208 -30.19 2.16 7.84
CA MET A 208 -31.16 2.40 6.76
C MET A 208 -32.15 1.24 6.58
N VAL A 209 -31.80 0.05 7.07
CA VAL A 209 -32.63 -1.16 7.06
C VAL A 209 -33.25 -1.35 8.44
N ASN A 210 -34.18 -0.49 8.82
CA ASN A 210 -34.95 -0.68 10.05
C ASN A 210 -36.19 -1.53 9.77
N ARG A 211 -36.64 -2.34 10.74
CA ARG A 211 -37.88 -3.15 10.65
C ARG A 211 -39.13 -2.32 10.33
N LEU A 212 -39.11 -1.02 10.64
CA LEU A 212 -40.21 -0.08 10.39
C LEU A 212 -40.04 0.78 9.10
N ARG A 213 -38.91 0.65 8.39
CA ARG A 213 -38.64 1.36 7.13
C ARG A 213 -38.62 0.37 5.96
N THR A 214 -39.75 -0.27 5.70
CA THR A 214 -39.92 -1.29 4.65
C THR A 214 -39.98 -0.74 3.22
N SER A 215 -39.85 0.58 3.03
CA SER A 215 -40.05 1.24 1.73
C SER A 215 -38.78 1.45 0.90
N LEU A 216 -37.57 1.13 1.41
CA LEU A 216 -36.33 1.30 0.65
C LEU A 216 -35.98 0.00 -0.07
N SER A 217 -35.79 0.09 -1.39
CA SER A 217 -35.26 -1.02 -2.18
C SER A 217 -33.77 -1.28 -1.85
N ASP A 218 -33.28 -2.49 -2.13
CA ASP A 218 -31.86 -2.84 -1.99
C ASP A 218 -30.94 -1.91 -2.80
N LYS A 219 -31.42 -1.39 -3.95
CA LYS A 219 -30.70 -0.40 -4.74
C LYS A 219 -30.54 0.91 -3.97
N SER A 220 -31.62 1.38 -3.33
CA SER A 220 -31.62 2.61 -2.52
C SER A 220 -30.73 2.48 -1.28
N VAL A 221 -30.78 1.33 -0.60
CA VAL A 221 -29.93 1.04 0.57
C VAL A 221 -28.45 1.02 0.17
N ARG A 222 -28.08 0.36 -0.94
CA ARG A 222 -26.70 0.36 -1.44
C ARG A 222 -26.24 1.76 -1.82
N ALA A 223 -27.02 2.49 -2.62
CA ALA A 223 -26.69 3.84 -3.05
C ALA A 223 -26.51 4.80 -1.87
N GLY A 224 -27.41 4.75 -0.87
CA GLY A 224 -27.30 5.55 0.34
C GLY A 224 -26.06 5.22 1.17
N THR A 225 -25.69 3.93 1.26
CA THR A 225 -24.51 3.49 2.03
C THR A 225 -23.22 3.99 1.39
N VAL A 226 -23.12 3.85 0.06
CA VAL A 226 -21.97 4.32 -0.72
C VAL A 226 -21.87 5.85 -0.67
N LEU A 227 -22.98 6.57 -0.90
CA LEU A 227 -23.01 8.03 -0.83
C LEU A 227 -22.62 8.54 0.56
N ALA A 228 -23.10 7.89 1.63
CA ALA A 228 -22.73 8.22 3.00
C ALA A 228 -21.24 7.98 3.28
N SER A 229 -20.64 6.96 2.66
CA SER A 229 -19.19 6.74 2.73
C SER A 229 -18.43 7.87 2.02
N TRP A 230 -18.78 8.16 0.77
CA TRP A 230 -18.11 9.20 -0.02
C TRP A 230 -18.26 10.61 0.57
N ALA A 231 -19.38 10.92 1.19
CA ALA A 231 -19.61 12.22 1.83
C ALA A 231 -18.69 12.50 3.04
N ARG A 232 -17.93 11.50 3.51
CA ARG A 232 -16.90 11.65 4.56
C ARG A 232 -15.52 12.04 4.00
N VAL A 233 -15.31 11.87 2.70
CA VAL A 233 -14.06 12.25 2.04
C VAL A 233 -14.23 13.69 1.54
N ASP A 234 -13.41 14.59 2.07
CA ASP A 234 -13.48 15.99 1.70
C ASP A 234 -13.19 16.18 0.21
N GLY A 235 -14.00 17.00 -0.46
CA GLY A 235 -13.90 17.26 -1.89
C GLY A 235 -14.48 16.17 -2.80
N LEU A 236 -14.77 14.96 -2.30
CA LEU A 236 -15.31 13.87 -3.13
C LEU A 236 -16.80 14.07 -3.46
N VAL A 237 -17.58 14.56 -2.50
CA VAL A 237 -19.01 14.87 -2.69
C VAL A 237 -19.26 16.32 -2.33
N ASN A 238 -19.77 17.08 -3.30
CA ASN A 238 -20.27 18.43 -3.04
C ASN A 238 -21.62 18.35 -2.32
N LYS A 239 -21.61 18.50 -0.98
CA LYS A 239 -22.79 18.33 -0.12
C LYS A 239 -23.92 19.32 -0.47
N SER A 240 -23.61 20.56 -0.82
CA SER A 240 -24.64 21.56 -1.17
C SER A 240 -25.35 21.19 -2.47
N LYS A 241 -24.61 20.76 -3.50
CA LYS A 241 -25.20 20.23 -4.74
C LYS A 241 -26.04 18.98 -4.50
N ALA A 242 -25.56 18.06 -3.66
CA ALA A 242 -26.28 16.84 -3.34
C ALA A 242 -27.61 17.12 -2.59
N VAL A 243 -27.60 18.07 -1.64
CA VAL A 243 -28.81 18.48 -0.91
C VAL A 243 -29.82 19.15 -1.84
N ALA A 244 -29.38 20.06 -2.72
CA ALA A 244 -30.25 20.70 -3.70
C ALA A 244 -30.93 19.67 -4.62
N PHE A 245 -30.16 18.71 -5.16
CA PHE A 245 -30.69 17.65 -6.01
C PHE A 245 -31.72 16.75 -5.31
N LEU A 246 -31.52 16.44 -4.02
CA LEU A 246 -32.45 15.63 -3.24
C LEU A 246 -33.67 16.43 -2.74
N GLY A 247 -33.55 17.75 -2.61
CA GLY A 247 -34.62 18.66 -2.22
C GLY A 247 -35.69 18.79 -3.31
N ASP A 248 -35.27 18.98 -4.56
CA ASP A 248 -36.19 19.16 -5.71
C ASP A 248 -37.08 17.93 -5.97
N LYS A 249 -36.62 16.73 -5.60
CA LYS A 249 -37.40 15.49 -5.75
C LYS A 249 -38.53 15.30 -4.74
N ARG A 250 -38.66 16.15 -3.71
CA ARG A 250 -39.80 16.06 -2.75
C ARG A 250 -41.07 16.73 -3.26
N GLY A 251 -41.04 17.38 -4.42
CA GLY A 251 -42.17 18.09 -5.02
C GLY A 251 -42.86 17.39 -6.19
N ALA A 252 -42.52 16.14 -6.50
CA ALA A 252 -43.11 15.35 -7.60
C ALA A 252 -43.70 14.03 -7.10
#